data_AF-A0A6M7UM32-F1
#
_entry.id   AF-A0A6M7UM32-F1
#
_cell.length_a   1.000
_cell.length_b   1.000
_cell.length_c   1.000
_cell.angle_alpha   90.00
_cell.angle_beta   90.00
_cell.angle_gamma   90.00
#
_symmetry.space_group_name_H-M   'P 1'
#
loop_
_entity.id
_entity.type
_entity.pdbx_description
1 polymer ?
#
loop_
_entity_poly.entity_id
_entity_poly.type
_entity_poly.pdbx_seq_one_letter_code
_entity_poly.pdbx_strand_id
1 'polypeptide(L)'
;MAKAPDMSPDFARWYADAFMDEGATREARWKGVTNIAAKGGFMEAEVLARLAFQTTVPAAGRKSEDLGDTYKTVVTTLIGGSSLDQVQSARELQILAAAALTRLFQRLPDAALAVTTTSFSGMRKLDLPMDLVGLAENAIVSFSQRKHERVGGDKLKLTDPVIAFEVAPEAITTMDGNQWKAQFDKLHETATAAIELVVEEQNRINALLHRRLMLDEEELQMLWWLVGGNSRLLEQPFPKLDPLVRPLALAQELASMTSVSPGPTSIRAMLSRAGVGIDKLALRDAVNAANADWAKSASSSKRISPATTPIHFALEQRSELGSTETWQASWTSLTGLSADVSLPGAKLAELFYREFLFLHVGE
;
A
#
# COMPACT_ATOMS: atom_id res chain seq x y z
N MET A 1 12.70 8.58 -26.96
CA MET A 1 13.10 8.62 -25.54
C MET A 1 12.15 9.57 -24.83
N ALA A 2 11.39 9.10 -23.84
CA ALA A 2 10.50 9.98 -23.08
C ALA A 2 11.34 11.03 -22.34
N LYS A 3 10.95 12.31 -22.44
CA LYS A 3 11.58 13.41 -21.71
C LYS A 3 11.49 13.09 -20.21
N ALA A 4 12.61 13.14 -19.50
CA ALA A 4 12.59 12.93 -18.05
C ALA A 4 11.65 13.98 -17.42
N PRO A 5 10.79 13.59 -16.47
CA PRO A 5 9.87 14.53 -15.84
C PRO A 5 10.65 15.64 -15.12
N ASP A 6 10.14 16.86 -15.20
CA ASP A 6 10.76 18.04 -14.59
C ASP A 6 11.05 17.80 -13.10
N MET A 7 12.21 18.28 -12.63
CA MET A 7 12.67 18.05 -11.26
C MET A 7 11.74 18.72 -10.25
N SER A 8 11.28 17.96 -9.27
CA SER A 8 10.41 18.50 -8.21
C SER A 8 11.18 19.55 -7.39
N PRO A 9 10.60 20.75 -7.15
CA PRO A 9 11.22 21.77 -6.31
C PRO A 9 11.54 21.26 -4.89
N ASP A 10 10.68 20.39 -4.36
CA ASP A 10 10.90 19.77 -3.05
C ASP A 10 12.13 18.86 -3.04
N PHE A 11 12.30 18.04 -4.08
CA PHE A 11 13.47 17.17 -4.19
C PHE A 11 14.76 17.99 -4.31
N ALA A 12 14.74 19.02 -5.16
CA ALA A 12 15.89 19.90 -5.33
C ALA A 12 16.30 20.54 -4.00
N ARG A 13 15.34 21.02 -3.21
CA ARG A 13 15.55 21.56 -1.86
C ARG A 13 16.12 20.51 -0.90
N TRP A 14 15.46 19.37 -0.76
CA TRP A 14 15.90 18.32 0.19
C TRP A 14 17.31 17.80 -0.10
N TYR A 15 17.67 17.67 -1.37
CA TYR A 15 18.98 17.19 -1.78
C TYR A 15 20.05 18.28 -1.62
N ALA A 16 19.75 19.53 -2.00
CA ALA A 16 20.66 20.65 -1.81
C ALA A 16 20.94 20.94 -0.33
N ASP A 17 19.90 20.88 0.53
CA ASP A 17 20.04 21.07 1.98
C ASP A 17 21.00 20.06 2.62
N ALA A 18 21.10 18.85 2.06
CA ALA A 18 21.94 17.78 2.60
C ALA A 18 23.34 17.70 2.01
N PHE A 19 23.51 18.01 0.72
CA PHE A 19 24.75 17.75 -0.02
C PHE A 19 25.35 18.98 -0.70
N MET A 20 24.64 20.12 -0.71
CA MET A 20 25.05 21.35 -1.41
C MET A 20 25.40 21.13 -2.89
N ASP A 21 24.79 20.13 -3.54
CA ASP A 21 25.01 19.79 -4.94
C ASP A 21 23.85 20.24 -5.82
N GLU A 22 24.18 20.96 -6.90
CA GLU A 22 23.23 21.47 -7.88
C GLU A 22 23.45 20.94 -9.30
N GLY A 23 24.40 20.04 -9.50
CA GLY A 23 24.89 19.62 -10.82
C GLY A 23 24.29 18.34 -11.41
N ALA A 24 25.05 17.71 -12.32
CA ALA A 24 24.64 16.52 -13.08
C ALA A 24 24.37 15.27 -12.20
N THR A 25 24.99 15.20 -11.02
CA THR A 25 24.74 14.12 -10.05
C THR A 25 23.30 14.17 -9.56
N ARG A 26 22.80 15.34 -9.13
CA ARG A 26 21.40 15.55 -8.73
C ARG A 26 20.42 15.15 -9.84
N GLU A 27 20.70 15.46 -11.10
CA GLU A 27 19.88 15.04 -12.24
C GLU A 27 19.86 13.52 -12.41
N ALA A 28 21.02 12.85 -12.30
CA ALA A 28 21.12 11.40 -12.36
C ALA A 28 20.34 10.73 -11.21
N ARG A 29 20.45 11.27 -9.99
CA ARG A 29 19.68 10.79 -8.83
C ARG A 29 18.18 10.99 -9.02
N TRP A 30 17.76 12.15 -9.53
CA TRP A 30 16.35 12.42 -9.82
C TRP A 30 15.77 11.44 -10.85
N LYS A 31 16.55 11.12 -11.89
CA LYS A 31 16.19 10.09 -12.86
C LYS A 31 16.02 8.72 -12.18
N GLY A 32 16.89 8.37 -11.24
CA GLY A 32 16.78 7.16 -10.43
C GLY A 32 15.48 7.13 -9.61
N VAL A 33 15.22 8.20 -8.85
CA VAL A 33 14.02 8.38 -8.04
C VAL A 33 12.75 8.24 -8.88
N THR A 34 12.68 8.90 -10.04
CA THR A 34 11.52 8.87 -10.93
C THR A 34 11.31 7.50 -11.58
N ASN A 35 12.39 6.81 -11.95
CA ASN A 35 12.31 5.45 -12.50
C ASN A 35 11.73 4.46 -11.48
N ILE A 36 12.19 4.51 -10.22
CA ILE A 36 11.64 3.67 -9.16
C ILE A 36 10.20 4.07 -8.89
N ALA A 37 9.91 5.37 -8.79
CA ALA A 37 8.55 5.84 -8.56
C ALA A 37 7.58 5.41 -9.66
N ALA A 38 8.02 5.23 -10.91
CA ALA A 38 7.16 4.81 -12.02
C ALA A 38 6.82 3.31 -11.98
N LYS A 39 7.72 2.45 -11.48
CA LYS A 39 7.59 0.98 -11.61
C LYS A 39 7.61 0.19 -10.31
N GLY A 40 8.08 0.77 -9.20
CA GLY A 40 8.20 0.09 -7.92
C GLY A 40 6.88 -0.48 -7.40
N GLY A 41 6.91 -1.70 -6.91
CA GLY A 41 5.80 -2.34 -6.24
C GLY A 41 6.03 -2.45 -4.74
N PHE A 42 5.45 -3.49 -4.16
CA PHE A 42 5.53 -3.83 -2.75
C PHE A 42 6.98 -3.99 -2.25
N MET A 43 7.81 -4.76 -2.97
CA MET A 43 9.17 -5.08 -2.55
C MET A 43 10.08 -3.84 -2.55
N GLU A 44 9.90 -2.96 -3.54
CA GLU A 44 10.61 -1.67 -3.56
C GLU A 44 10.17 -0.79 -2.40
N ALA A 45 8.87 -0.73 -2.08
CA ALA A 45 8.39 0.02 -0.92
C ALA A 45 9.01 -0.48 0.40
N GLU A 46 9.11 -1.79 0.59
CA GLU A 46 9.78 -2.43 1.73
C GLU A 46 11.26 -1.99 1.82
N VAL A 47 12.02 -2.15 0.74
CA VAL A 47 13.44 -1.81 0.68
C VAL A 47 13.66 -0.32 0.95
N LEU A 48 12.87 0.54 0.31
CA LEU A 48 12.97 1.99 0.47
C LEU A 48 12.63 2.42 1.90
N ALA A 49 11.63 1.81 2.53
CA ALA A 49 11.29 2.10 3.93
C ALA A 49 12.45 1.74 4.86
N ARG A 50 13.07 0.57 4.67
CA ARG A 50 14.26 0.17 5.45
C ARG A 50 15.44 1.12 5.26
N LEU A 51 15.69 1.56 4.03
CA LEU A 51 16.73 2.54 3.71
C LEU A 51 16.45 3.91 4.35
N ALA A 52 15.23 4.42 4.23
CA ALA A 52 14.83 5.72 4.76
C ALA A 52 14.91 5.77 6.30
N PHE A 53 14.53 4.68 6.98
CA PHE A 53 14.58 4.58 8.44
C PHE A 53 15.91 4.04 9.00
N GLN A 54 16.85 3.63 8.14
CA GLN A 54 18.12 3.02 8.53
C GLN A 54 17.93 1.93 9.59
N THR A 55 17.01 0.99 9.31
CA THR A 55 16.62 -0.05 10.26
C THR A 55 17.78 -0.97 10.63
N THR A 56 17.74 -1.57 11.83
CA THR A 56 18.79 -2.49 12.29
C THR A 56 19.00 -3.69 11.37
N VAL A 57 17.92 -4.25 10.83
CA VAL A 57 18.04 -5.28 9.77
C VAL A 57 18.39 -4.61 8.44
N PRO A 58 19.36 -5.17 7.69
CA PRO A 58 19.70 -4.67 6.36
C PRO A 58 18.49 -4.58 5.43
N ALA A 59 18.54 -3.60 4.52
CA ALA A 59 17.52 -3.42 3.50
C ALA A 59 17.41 -4.61 2.53
N ALA A 60 18.48 -5.38 2.36
CA ALA A 60 18.53 -6.62 1.59
C ALA A 60 17.74 -7.79 2.22
N GLY A 61 17.14 -7.61 3.41
CA GLY A 61 16.34 -8.65 4.05
C GLY A 61 17.14 -9.62 4.92
N ARG A 62 16.42 -10.52 5.58
CA ARG A 62 16.98 -11.62 6.40
C ARG A 62 16.44 -13.00 5.99
N LYS A 63 15.17 -13.07 5.55
CA LYS A 63 14.43 -14.30 5.23
C LYS A 63 14.08 -14.47 3.74
N SER A 64 14.27 -13.45 2.91
CA SER A 64 13.86 -13.45 1.49
C SER A 64 15.05 -13.11 0.60
N GLU A 65 15.45 -14.06 -0.26
CA GLU A 65 16.48 -13.83 -1.28
C GLU A 65 16.04 -12.75 -2.29
N ASP A 66 14.74 -12.68 -2.58
CA ASP A 66 14.13 -11.67 -3.47
C ASP A 66 14.37 -10.23 -2.99
N LEU A 67 14.38 -9.99 -1.67
CA LEU A 67 14.71 -8.66 -1.13
C LEU A 67 16.16 -8.26 -1.38
N GLY A 68 17.07 -9.23 -1.43
CA GLY A 68 18.48 -8.98 -1.71
C GLY A 68 18.70 -8.46 -3.13
N ASP A 69 18.03 -9.07 -4.10
CA ASP A 69 18.11 -8.67 -5.51
C ASP A 69 17.30 -7.39 -5.79
N THR A 70 16.16 -7.22 -5.12
CA THR A 70 15.40 -5.96 -5.14
C THR A 70 16.26 -4.82 -4.59
N TYR A 71 16.95 -5.03 -3.47
CA TYR A 71 17.86 -4.03 -2.88
C TYR A 71 18.96 -3.61 -3.85
N LYS A 72 19.66 -4.55 -4.49
CA LYS A 72 20.69 -4.22 -5.48
C LYS A 72 20.12 -3.40 -6.64
N THR A 73 18.94 -3.78 -7.12
CA THR A 73 18.23 -3.09 -8.22
C THR A 73 17.83 -1.67 -7.81
N VAL A 74 17.24 -1.50 -6.63
CA VAL A 74 16.85 -0.21 -6.07
C VAL A 74 18.06 0.70 -5.91
N VAL A 75 19.12 0.24 -5.26
CA VAL A 75 20.34 1.04 -5.06
C VAL A 75 20.96 1.44 -6.39
N THR A 76 21.16 0.48 -7.31
CA THR A 76 21.73 0.75 -8.65
C THR A 76 20.90 1.76 -9.43
N THR A 77 19.57 1.69 -9.31
CA THR A 77 18.67 2.62 -9.98
C THR A 77 18.71 4.01 -9.34
N LEU A 78 18.68 4.10 -8.00
CA LEU A 78 18.75 5.39 -7.28
C LEU A 78 20.05 6.14 -7.61
N ILE A 79 21.17 5.43 -7.70
CA ILE A 79 22.46 6.06 -8.00
C ILE A 79 22.60 6.44 -9.48
N GLY A 80 21.76 5.93 -10.39
CA GLY A 80 21.78 6.34 -11.79
C GLY A 80 23.13 6.15 -12.49
N GLY A 81 23.93 5.16 -12.05
CA GLY A 81 25.24 4.84 -12.62
C GLY A 81 26.42 5.72 -12.17
N SER A 82 26.23 6.67 -11.25
CA SER A 82 27.32 7.45 -10.64
C SER A 82 27.71 6.88 -9.28
N SER A 83 28.99 6.99 -8.90
CA SER A 83 29.49 6.48 -7.62
C SER A 83 28.84 7.22 -6.43
N LEU A 84 28.70 6.51 -5.31
CA LEU A 84 28.42 7.12 -4.01
C LEU A 84 29.74 7.49 -3.34
N ASP A 85 29.77 8.63 -2.66
CA ASP A 85 30.84 8.89 -1.70
C ASP A 85 30.75 7.86 -0.57
N GLN A 86 31.87 7.21 -0.25
CA GLN A 86 31.91 6.18 0.79
C GLN A 86 31.48 6.73 2.15
N VAL A 87 31.79 8.00 2.44
CA VAL A 87 31.50 8.63 3.74
C VAL A 87 30.02 8.98 3.89
N GLN A 88 29.38 9.44 2.82
CA GLN A 88 28.00 9.93 2.85
C GLN A 88 26.97 8.99 2.23
N SER A 89 27.42 7.85 1.67
CA SER A 89 26.59 6.86 0.96
C SER A 89 25.31 6.49 1.69
N ALA A 90 25.38 6.22 3.00
CA ALA A 90 24.22 5.83 3.80
C ALA A 90 23.19 6.97 3.95
N ARG A 91 23.66 8.21 4.11
CA ARG A 91 22.79 9.40 4.22
C ARG A 91 22.18 9.75 2.87
N GLU A 92 22.96 9.68 1.81
CA GLU A 92 22.47 9.93 0.46
C GLU A 92 21.38 8.92 0.08
N LEU A 93 21.62 7.63 0.30
CA LEU A 93 20.62 6.59 0.07
C LEU A 93 19.36 6.78 0.93
N GLN A 94 19.50 7.25 2.18
CA GLN A 94 18.37 7.55 3.05
C GLN A 94 17.45 8.63 2.44
N ILE A 95 18.03 9.74 1.98
CA ILE A 95 17.28 10.86 1.39
C ILE A 95 16.69 10.47 0.04
N LEU A 96 17.45 9.76 -0.81
CA LEU A 96 16.96 9.27 -2.10
C LEU A 96 15.82 8.25 -1.93
N ALA A 97 15.90 7.38 -0.94
CA ALA A 97 14.85 6.43 -0.63
C ALA A 97 13.58 7.13 -0.15
N ALA A 98 13.71 8.11 0.75
CA ALA A 98 12.60 8.94 1.20
C ALA A 98 11.95 9.69 0.02
N ALA A 99 12.75 10.30 -0.85
CA ALA A 99 12.24 10.99 -2.04
C ALA A 99 11.48 10.04 -2.98
N ALA A 100 12.00 8.82 -3.22
CA ALA A 100 11.29 7.82 -4.02
C ALA A 100 9.96 7.39 -3.38
N LEU A 101 9.93 7.20 -2.05
CA LEU A 101 8.69 6.90 -1.32
C LEU A 101 7.65 8.01 -1.48
N THR A 102 8.02 9.28 -1.33
CA THR A 102 7.07 10.40 -1.49
C THR A 102 6.41 10.43 -2.86
N ARG A 103 7.12 9.97 -3.89
CA ARG A 103 6.57 9.86 -5.25
C ARG A 103 5.70 8.62 -5.41
N LEU A 104 6.08 7.50 -4.79
CA LEU A 104 5.27 6.28 -4.76
C LEU A 104 3.91 6.49 -4.08
N PHE A 105 3.82 7.38 -3.10
CA PHE A 105 2.57 7.76 -2.43
C PHE A 105 1.48 8.28 -3.37
N GLN A 106 1.79 8.60 -4.63
CA GLN A 106 0.79 9.03 -5.60
C GLN A 106 -0.01 7.87 -6.20
N ARG A 107 0.59 6.67 -6.27
CA ARG A 107 -0.03 5.50 -6.91
C ARG A 107 -0.10 4.24 -6.06
N LEU A 108 0.79 4.07 -5.08
CA LEU A 108 0.96 2.84 -4.32
C LEU A 108 0.67 3.09 -2.83
N PRO A 109 -0.52 2.70 -2.32
CA PRO A 109 -0.84 2.82 -0.89
C PRO A 109 0.14 2.10 0.02
N ASP A 110 0.69 0.97 -0.43
CA ASP A 110 1.61 0.14 0.35
C ASP A 110 2.90 0.89 0.71
N ALA A 111 3.35 1.83 -0.13
CA ALA A 111 4.47 2.69 0.22
C ALA A 111 4.16 3.57 1.43
N ALA A 112 2.94 4.11 1.51
CA ALA A 112 2.52 4.93 2.63
C ALA A 112 2.29 4.06 3.89
N LEU A 113 1.68 2.88 3.73
CA LEU A 113 1.52 1.92 4.83
C LEU A 113 2.89 1.54 5.41
N ALA A 114 3.84 1.11 4.57
CA ALA A 114 5.20 0.72 4.97
C ALA A 114 5.90 1.81 5.79
N VAL A 115 5.80 3.08 5.38
CA VAL A 115 6.39 4.20 6.12
C VAL A 115 5.73 4.39 7.48
N THR A 116 4.40 4.37 7.55
CA THR A 116 3.71 4.61 8.81
C THR A 116 3.87 3.47 9.81
N THR A 117 3.91 2.22 9.34
CA THR A 117 4.15 1.06 10.20
C THR A 117 5.62 0.97 10.62
N THR A 118 6.57 1.32 9.73
CA THR A 118 8.00 1.38 10.07
C THR A 118 8.30 2.49 11.08
N SER A 119 7.62 3.64 11.00
CA SER A 119 7.72 4.69 12.02
C SER A 119 7.32 4.20 13.41
N PHE A 120 6.41 3.22 13.47
CA PHE A 120 5.90 2.61 14.70
C PHE A 120 5.40 3.68 15.68
N SER A 121 4.48 4.52 15.22
CA SER A 121 3.97 5.67 15.97
C SER A 121 5.07 6.66 16.46
N GLY A 122 6.11 6.87 15.65
CA GLY A 122 7.19 7.82 15.92
C GLY A 122 8.28 7.29 16.85
N MET A 123 8.25 6.00 17.20
CA MET A 123 9.30 5.38 18.03
C MET A 123 10.61 5.23 17.27
N ARG A 124 10.56 5.11 15.93
CA ARG A 124 11.74 5.26 15.07
C ARG A 124 11.84 6.71 14.60
N LYS A 125 12.83 7.43 15.13
CA LYS A 125 13.09 8.82 14.75
C LYS A 125 13.76 8.86 13.38
N LEU A 126 13.24 9.69 12.49
CA LEU A 126 13.85 10.01 11.22
C LEU A 126 14.64 11.30 11.35
N ASP A 127 15.87 11.27 10.88
CA ASP A 127 16.64 12.47 10.56
C ASP A 127 16.57 12.63 9.04
N LEU A 128 15.61 13.42 8.56
CA LEU A 128 15.40 13.69 7.14
C LEU A 128 15.02 15.17 6.98
N PRO A 129 15.35 15.81 5.84
CA PRO A 129 14.94 17.18 5.54
C PRO A 129 13.43 17.30 5.20
N MET A 130 12.65 16.23 5.38
CA MET A 130 11.23 16.17 5.06
C MET A 130 10.46 15.40 6.14
N ASP A 131 9.19 15.77 6.34
CA ASP A 131 8.25 15.00 7.18
C ASP A 131 7.67 13.82 6.40
N LEU A 132 8.49 12.78 6.23
CA LEU A 132 8.12 11.58 5.47
C LEU A 132 6.88 10.89 6.07
N VAL A 133 6.75 10.87 7.40
CA VAL A 133 5.64 10.21 8.10
C VAL A 133 4.35 11.00 7.91
N GLY A 134 4.37 12.33 8.07
CA GLY A 134 3.21 13.17 7.79
C GLY A 134 2.75 13.11 6.34
N LEU A 135 3.69 13.07 5.39
CA LEU A 135 3.38 12.86 3.98
C LEU A 135 2.71 11.50 3.71
N ALA A 136 3.18 10.43 4.37
CA ALA A 136 2.58 9.11 4.26
C ALA A 136 1.16 9.05 4.87
N GLU A 137 0.94 9.67 6.05
CA GLU A 137 -0.39 9.78 6.66
C GLU A 137 -1.37 10.52 5.74
N ASN A 138 -0.94 11.64 5.15
CA ASN A 138 -1.75 12.40 4.20
C ASN A 138 -2.07 11.57 2.93
N ALA A 139 -1.10 10.79 2.45
CA ALA A 139 -1.31 9.90 1.32
C ALA A 139 -2.34 8.80 1.63
N ILE A 140 -2.28 8.19 2.83
CA ILE A 140 -3.27 7.21 3.29
C ILE A 140 -4.67 7.81 3.27
N VAL A 141 -4.85 9.02 3.82
CA VAL A 141 -6.15 9.71 3.82
C VAL A 141 -6.62 9.99 2.40
N SER A 142 -5.76 10.52 1.53
CA SER A 142 -6.08 10.80 0.13
C SER A 142 -6.46 9.54 -0.65
N PHE A 143 -5.73 8.43 -0.46
CA PHE A 143 -6.09 7.15 -1.06
C PHE A 143 -7.40 6.63 -0.52
N SER A 144 -7.62 6.68 0.79
CA SER A 144 -8.87 6.23 1.40
C SER A 144 -10.06 6.98 0.79
N GLN A 145 -10.01 8.31 0.69
CA GLN A 145 -11.06 9.11 0.08
C GLN A 145 -11.29 8.78 -1.39
N ARG A 146 -10.23 8.70 -2.20
CA ARG A 146 -10.34 8.41 -3.65
C ARG A 146 -10.79 6.97 -3.94
N LYS A 147 -10.30 6.01 -3.15
CA LYS A 147 -10.58 4.59 -3.37
C LYS A 147 -11.94 4.15 -2.84
N HIS A 148 -12.49 4.83 -1.84
CA HIS A 148 -13.85 4.61 -1.32
C HIS A 148 -14.86 5.63 -1.87
N GLU A 149 -14.50 6.40 -2.90
CA GLU A 149 -15.46 7.25 -3.60
C GLU A 149 -16.46 6.38 -4.35
N ARG A 150 -17.75 6.64 -4.09
CA ARG A 150 -18.85 5.96 -4.75
C ARG A 150 -18.98 6.40 -6.20
N VAL A 151 -18.92 5.44 -7.12
CA VAL A 151 -19.19 5.69 -8.54
C VAL A 151 -20.66 6.07 -8.71
N GLY A 152 -20.93 7.26 -9.25
CA GLY A 152 -22.27 7.71 -9.59
C GLY A 152 -22.85 6.98 -10.81
N GLY A 153 -24.17 6.85 -10.86
CA GLY A 153 -24.88 6.08 -11.90
C GLY A 153 -24.59 6.55 -13.34
N ASP A 154 -24.25 7.83 -13.54
CA ASP A 154 -23.89 8.35 -14.85
C ASP A 154 -22.63 7.71 -15.44
N LYS A 155 -21.68 7.28 -14.61
CA LYS A 155 -20.46 6.60 -15.06
C LYS A 155 -20.70 5.14 -15.49
N LEU A 156 -21.90 4.61 -15.21
CA LEU A 156 -22.32 3.25 -15.56
C LEU A 156 -23.16 3.19 -16.85
N LYS A 157 -23.36 4.32 -17.54
CA LYS A 157 -24.06 4.37 -18.82
C LYS A 157 -23.15 3.86 -19.93
N LEU A 158 -23.70 2.99 -20.79
CA LEU A 158 -23.10 2.64 -22.07
C LEU A 158 -23.34 3.77 -23.05
N THR A 159 -22.34 4.04 -23.90
CA THR A 159 -22.52 4.92 -25.06
C THR A 159 -22.99 4.05 -26.23
N ASP A 160 -24.08 4.45 -26.88
CA ASP A 160 -24.57 3.73 -28.05
C ASP A 160 -23.55 3.83 -29.20
N PRO A 161 -23.04 2.71 -29.73
CA PRO A 161 -22.12 2.76 -30.87
C PRO A 161 -22.87 3.20 -32.12
N VAL A 162 -22.37 4.22 -32.81
CA VAL A 162 -22.95 4.66 -34.08
C VAL A 162 -22.27 3.92 -35.23
N ILE A 163 -23.00 3.02 -35.88
CA ILE A 163 -22.55 2.39 -37.14
C ILE A 163 -22.86 3.36 -38.28
N ALA A 164 -21.87 4.18 -38.64
CA ALA A 164 -21.98 5.11 -39.77
C ALA A 164 -21.81 4.38 -41.11
N PHE A 165 -22.79 3.55 -41.48
CA PHE A 165 -22.85 2.87 -42.76
C PHE A 165 -24.13 3.23 -43.50
N GLU A 166 -23.97 3.93 -44.63
CA GLU A 166 -25.04 4.22 -45.57
C GLU A 166 -24.53 3.99 -46.99
N VAL A 167 -25.37 3.39 -47.83
CA VAL A 167 -25.17 3.28 -49.27
C VAL A 167 -26.26 4.10 -49.94
N ALA A 168 -25.86 5.04 -50.79
CA ALA A 168 -26.79 5.88 -51.53
C ALA A 168 -27.73 5.01 -52.41
N PRO A 169 -29.07 5.18 -52.35
CA PRO A 169 -30.02 4.36 -53.08
C PRO A 169 -29.74 4.27 -54.59
N GLU A 170 -29.25 5.36 -55.18
CA GLU A 170 -28.93 5.45 -56.60
C GLU A 170 -27.76 4.55 -56.98
N ALA A 171 -26.78 4.40 -56.06
CA ALA A 171 -25.58 3.62 -56.30
C ALA A 171 -25.84 2.10 -56.26
N ILE A 172 -26.88 1.65 -55.57
CA ILE A 172 -27.24 0.22 -55.43
C ILE A 172 -27.51 -0.43 -56.79
N THR A 173 -28.11 0.30 -57.73
CA THR A 173 -28.49 -0.23 -59.05
C THR A 173 -27.35 -0.27 -60.06
N THR A 174 -26.25 0.42 -59.77
CA THR A 174 -25.13 0.62 -60.71
C THR A 174 -23.83 -0.03 -60.25
N MET A 175 -23.76 -0.54 -59.02
CA MET A 175 -22.55 -1.12 -58.46
C MET A 175 -22.18 -2.47 -59.09
N ASP A 176 -20.92 -2.62 -59.48
CA ASP A 176 -20.33 -3.91 -59.87
C ASP A 176 -19.90 -4.76 -58.66
N GLY A 177 -19.46 -6.00 -58.92
CA GLY A 177 -19.06 -6.94 -57.85
C GLY A 177 -17.89 -6.47 -56.99
N ASN A 178 -16.96 -5.68 -57.54
CA ASN A 178 -15.82 -5.15 -56.78
C ASN A 178 -16.26 -3.99 -55.88
N GLN A 179 -17.17 -3.15 -56.37
CA GLN A 179 -17.74 -2.05 -55.61
C GLN A 179 -18.58 -2.57 -54.44
N TRP A 180 -19.36 -3.63 -54.65
CA TRP A 180 -20.08 -4.31 -53.56
C TRP A 180 -19.14 -4.89 -52.52
N LYS A 181 -18.07 -5.56 -52.95
CA LYS A 181 -17.06 -6.09 -52.03
C LYS A 181 -16.48 -4.99 -51.14
N ALA A 182 -16.12 -3.84 -51.72
CA ALA A 182 -15.59 -2.70 -50.95
C ALA A 182 -16.62 -2.13 -49.94
N GLN A 183 -17.92 -2.11 -50.28
CA GLN A 183 -18.96 -1.71 -49.32
C GLN A 183 -19.12 -2.72 -48.18
N PHE A 184 -19.05 -4.03 -48.47
CA PHE A 184 -19.07 -5.06 -47.45
C PHE A 184 -17.84 -5.02 -46.55
N ASP A 185 -16.65 -4.78 -47.11
CA ASP A 185 -15.41 -4.61 -46.34
C ASP A 185 -15.55 -3.38 -45.40
N LYS A 186 -16.08 -2.25 -45.89
CA LYS A 186 -16.35 -1.07 -45.06
C LYS A 186 -17.39 -1.32 -43.96
N LEU A 187 -18.47 -2.03 -44.26
CA LEU A 187 -19.46 -2.43 -43.28
C LEU A 187 -18.84 -3.35 -42.21
N HIS A 188 -18.04 -4.32 -42.65
CA HIS A 188 -17.32 -5.22 -41.76
C HIS A 188 -16.39 -4.44 -40.82
N GLU A 189 -15.54 -3.56 -41.35
CA GLU A 189 -14.64 -2.71 -40.54
C GLU A 189 -15.42 -1.83 -39.54
N THR A 190 -16.50 -1.18 -39.99
CA THR A 190 -17.30 -0.30 -39.12
C THR A 190 -18.04 -1.09 -38.04
N ALA A 191 -18.55 -2.28 -38.37
CA ALA A 191 -19.21 -3.17 -37.43
C ALA A 191 -18.20 -3.75 -36.41
N THR A 192 -17.00 -4.15 -36.85
CA THR A 192 -15.94 -4.62 -35.96
C THR A 192 -15.54 -3.53 -34.98
N ALA A 193 -15.29 -2.31 -35.44
CA ALA A 193 -14.95 -1.18 -34.57
C ALA A 193 -16.07 -0.85 -33.56
N ALA A 194 -17.34 -0.93 -33.99
CA ALA A 194 -18.49 -0.75 -33.10
C ALA A 194 -18.57 -1.85 -32.02
N ILE A 195 -18.31 -3.10 -32.39
CA ILE A 195 -18.27 -4.23 -31.45
C ILE A 195 -17.12 -4.07 -30.45
N GLU A 196 -15.92 -3.71 -30.92
CA GLU A 196 -14.76 -3.45 -30.06
C GLU A 196 -15.06 -2.38 -29.02
N LEU A 197 -15.67 -1.26 -29.44
CA LEU A 197 -16.07 -0.18 -28.53
C LEU A 197 -17.09 -0.66 -27.48
N VAL A 198 -18.08 -1.47 -27.87
CA VAL A 198 -19.04 -2.05 -26.93
C VAL A 198 -18.34 -2.97 -25.94
N VAL A 199 -17.41 -3.81 -26.39
CA VAL A 199 -16.66 -4.72 -25.52
C VAL A 199 -15.79 -3.94 -24.53
N GLU A 200 -15.09 -2.89 -24.98
CA GLU A 200 -14.29 -2.02 -24.11
C GLU A 200 -15.15 -1.31 -23.05
N GLU A 201 -16.26 -0.72 -23.47
CA GLU A 201 -17.20 -0.06 -22.55
C GLU A 201 -17.86 -1.04 -21.57
N GLN A 202 -18.24 -2.24 -22.03
CA GLN A 202 -18.77 -3.28 -21.17
C GLN A 202 -17.74 -3.76 -20.14
N ASN A 203 -16.48 -3.96 -20.56
CA ASN A 203 -15.40 -4.33 -19.65
C ASN A 203 -15.15 -3.23 -18.62
N ARG A 204 -15.16 -1.96 -19.04
CA ARG A 204 -15.04 -0.81 -18.14
C ARG A 204 -16.17 -0.78 -17.11
N ILE A 205 -17.43 -0.96 -17.53
CA ILE A 205 -18.59 -0.96 -16.64
C ILE A 205 -18.54 -2.15 -15.69
N ASN A 206 -18.22 -3.36 -16.17
CA ASN A 206 -18.07 -4.54 -15.34
C ASN A 206 -17.01 -4.33 -14.25
N ALA A 207 -15.87 -3.71 -14.59
CA ALA A 207 -14.84 -3.37 -13.60
C ALA A 207 -15.35 -2.36 -12.56
N LEU A 208 -16.11 -1.34 -12.97
CA LEU A 208 -16.71 -0.37 -12.05
C LEU A 208 -17.76 -1.00 -11.14
N LEU A 209 -18.62 -1.88 -11.67
CA LEU A 209 -19.63 -2.60 -10.89
C LEU A 209 -18.99 -3.57 -9.90
N HIS A 210 -17.98 -4.34 -10.33
CA HIS A 210 -17.26 -5.24 -9.45
C HIS A 210 -16.60 -4.48 -8.30
N ARG A 211 -15.89 -3.38 -8.60
CA ARG A 211 -15.32 -2.50 -7.57
C ARG A 211 -16.39 -1.96 -6.62
N ARG A 212 -17.56 -1.58 -7.14
CA ARG A 212 -18.66 -1.07 -6.33
C ARG A 212 -19.19 -2.14 -5.38
N LEU A 213 -19.39 -3.36 -5.85
CA LEU A 213 -19.83 -4.49 -5.03
C LEU A 213 -18.84 -4.77 -3.90
N MET A 214 -17.53 -4.80 -4.20
CA MET A 214 -16.49 -5.00 -3.16
C MET A 214 -16.53 -3.92 -2.08
N LEU A 215 -16.74 -2.65 -2.46
CA LEU A 215 -16.87 -1.55 -1.50
C LEU A 215 -18.15 -1.64 -0.67
N ASP A 216 -19.29 -1.97 -1.29
CA ASP A 216 -20.56 -2.13 -0.59
C ASP A 216 -20.50 -3.31 0.39
N GLU A 217 -19.86 -4.42 0.02
CA GLU A 217 -19.63 -5.57 0.90
C GLU A 217 -18.71 -5.22 2.08
N GLU A 218 -17.58 -4.55 1.85
CA GLU A 218 -16.68 -4.06 2.89
C GLU A 218 -17.42 -3.17 3.90
N GLU A 219 -18.09 -2.12 3.41
CA GLU A 219 -18.81 -1.16 4.25
C GLU A 219 -19.93 -1.83 5.07
N LEU A 220 -20.68 -2.74 4.44
CA LEU A 220 -21.78 -3.45 5.08
C LEU A 220 -21.28 -4.44 6.14
N GLN A 221 -20.21 -5.19 5.85
CA GLN A 221 -19.61 -6.12 6.81
C GLN A 221 -19.06 -5.37 8.03
N MET A 222 -18.33 -4.26 7.83
CA MET A 222 -17.84 -3.43 8.93
C MET A 222 -18.97 -2.83 9.75
N LEU A 223 -20.05 -2.38 9.11
CA LEU A 223 -21.24 -1.85 9.79
C LEU A 223 -21.92 -2.94 10.64
N TRP A 224 -22.15 -4.13 10.07
CA TRP A 224 -22.76 -5.25 10.79
C TRP A 224 -21.90 -5.74 11.93
N TRP A 225 -20.59 -5.79 11.75
CA TRP A 225 -19.64 -6.10 12.81
C TRP A 225 -19.75 -5.09 13.97
N LEU A 226 -19.76 -3.79 13.66
CA LEU A 226 -19.81 -2.76 14.68
C LEU A 226 -21.15 -2.74 15.43
N VAL A 227 -22.28 -2.83 14.70
CA VAL A 227 -23.63 -2.86 15.29
C VAL A 227 -23.88 -4.16 16.05
N GLY A 228 -23.38 -5.28 15.54
CA GLY A 228 -23.50 -6.59 16.18
C GLY A 228 -22.74 -6.68 17.52
N GLY A 229 -21.70 -5.87 17.72
CA GLY A 229 -21.05 -5.71 19.02
C GLY A 229 -20.32 -6.95 19.52
N ASN A 230 -19.94 -7.87 18.62
CA ASN A 230 -19.33 -9.16 18.95
C ASN A 230 -18.09 -9.42 18.08
N SER A 231 -17.03 -9.90 18.73
CA SER A 231 -15.82 -10.40 18.06
C SER A 231 -16.09 -11.78 17.49
N ARG A 232 -15.82 -11.96 16.18
CA ARG A 232 -15.89 -13.26 15.52
C ARG A 232 -14.68 -14.14 15.85
N LEU A 233 -13.52 -13.53 16.07
CA LEU A 233 -12.27 -14.22 16.37
C LEU A 233 -12.26 -14.80 17.79
N LEU A 234 -12.82 -14.08 18.76
CA LEU A 234 -12.82 -14.46 20.17
C LEU A 234 -14.21 -14.94 20.65
N GLU A 235 -15.20 -14.95 19.76
CA GLU A 235 -16.57 -15.41 20.00
C GLU A 235 -17.22 -14.77 21.25
N GLN A 236 -16.97 -13.47 21.44
CA GLN A 236 -17.36 -12.75 22.65
C GLN A 236 -17.85 -11.33 22.32
N PRO A 237 -18.82 -10.79 23.10
CA PRO A 237 -19.21 -9.39 23.02
C PRO A 237 -18.03 -8.45 23.29
N PHE A 238 -17.92 -7.34 22.56
CA PHE A 238 -16.80 -6.38 22.71
C PHE A 238 -16.53 -5.95 24.17
N PRO A 239 -17.55 -5.68 25.02
CA PRO A 239 -17.31 -5.29 26.41
C PRO A 239 -16.70 -6.40 27.28
N LYS A 240 -16.84 -7.67 26.89
CA LYS A 240 -16.33 -8.82 27.63
C LYS A 240 -14.91 -9.23 27.22
N LEU A 241 -14.39 -8.68 26.12
CA LEU A 241 -13.05 -8.98 25.65
C LEU A 241 -12.00 -8.51 26.64
N ASP A 242 -10.96 -9.32 26.84
CA ASP A 242 -9.78 -8.92 27.61
C ASP A 242 -9.17 -7.63 26.98
N PRO A 243 -9.03 -6.54 27.76
CA PRO A 243 -8.42 -5.30 27.28
C PRO A 243 -7.03 -5.45 26.66
N LEU A 244 -6.26 -6.48 27.05
CA LEU A 244 -4.91 -6.73 26.53
C LEU A 244 -4.94 -7.22 25.07
N VAL A 245 -5.88 -8.11 24.74
CA VAL A 245 -5.98 -8.71 23.40
C VAL A 245 -6.88 -7.92 22.44
N ARG A 246 -7.83 -7.17 23.01
CA ARG A 246 -8.87 -6.44 22.27
C ARG A 246 -8.33 -5.55 21.14
N PRO A 247 -7.26 -4.75 21.30
CA PRO A 247 -6.76 -3.90 20.22
C PRO A 247 -6.32 -4.68 19.00
N LEU A 248 -5.60 -5.78 19.18
CA LEU A 248 -5.07 -6.59 18.09
C LEU A 248 -6.18 -7.44 17.44
N ALA A 249 -7.03 -8.07 18.25
CA ALA A 249 -8.12 -8.91 17.74
C ALA A 249 -9.12 -8.11 16.88
N LEU A 250 -9.60 -6.97 17.38
CA LEU A 250 -10.58 -6.15 16.66
C LEU A 250 -9.98 -5.45 15.44
N ALA A 251 -8.70 -5.08 15.49
CA ALA A 251 -7.99 -4.56 14.33
C ALA A 251 -7.87 -5.60 13.22
N GLN A 252 -7.55 -6.86 13.55
CA GLN A 252 -7.50 -7.93 12.55
C GLN A 252 -8.87 -8.22 11.93
N GLU A 253 -9.94 -8.24 12.72
CA GLU A 253 -11.29 -8.43 12.17
C GLU A 253 -11.67 -7.31 11.21
N LEU A 254 -11.38 -6.04 11.55
CA LEU A 254 -11.58 -4.93 10.62
C LEU A 254 -10.70 -5.05 9.38
N ALA A 255 -9.43 -5.44 9.54
CA ALA A 255 -8.50 -5.57 8.44
C ALA A 255 -8.89 -6.70 7.48
N SER A 256 -9.41 -7.82 8.00
CA SER A 256 -9.85 -8.95 7.18
C SER A 256 -11.16 -8.66 6.43
N MET A 257 -11.97 -7.70 6.89
CA MET A 257 -13.12 -7.20 6.14
C MET A 257 -12.74 -6.14 5.09
N THR A 258 -11.52 -5.60 5.16
CA THR A 258 -11.05 -4.56 4.23
C THR A 258 -10.59 -5.21 2.92
N SER A 259 -11.29 -4.89 1.84
CA SER A 259 -10.96 -5.31 0.47
C SER A 259 -10.17 -4.26 -0.29
N VAL A 260 -10.19 -2.99 0.14
CA VAL A 260 -9.55 -1.88 -0.58
C VAL A 260 -8.53 -1.14 0.29
N SER A 261 -7.24 -1.38 0.08
CA SER A 261 -6.14 -0.69 0.79
C SER A 261 -6.08 0.81 0.44
N PRO A 262 -5.91 1.74 1.42
CA PRO A 262 -5.51 1.51 2.82
C PRO A 262 -6.68 1.45 3.83
N GLY A 263 -7.89 1.09 3.37
CA GLY A 263 -9.10 1.06 4.17
C GLY A 263 -9.77 2.42 4.38
N PRO A 264 -10.95 2.46 5.02
CA PRO A 264 -11.71 3.68 5.21
C PRO A 264 -11.11 4.57 6.31
N THR A 265 -11.26 5.90 6.17
CA THR A 265 -10.76 6.87 7.17
C THR A 265 -11.40 6.72 8.57
N SER A 266 -12.55 6.03 8.64
CA SER A 266 -13.34 5.81 9.85
C SER A 266 -12.83 4.67 10.75
N ILE A 267 -11.81 3.91 10.36
CA ILE A 267 -11.32 2.74 11.12
C ILE A 267 -11.01 3.07 12.59
N ARG A 268 -10.31 4.19 12.85
CA ARG A 268 -10.04 4.62 14.24
C ARG A 268 -11.32 4.85 15.05
N ALA A 269 -12.33 5.47 14.43
CA ALA A 269 -13.61 5.73 15.08
C ALA A 269 -14.39 4.44 15.31
N MET A 270 -14.32 3.48 14.38
CA MET A 270 -14.92 2.15 14.54
C MET A 270 -14.27 1.38 15.69
N LEU A 271 -12.94 1.32 15.75
CA LEU A 271 -12.19 0.70 16.85
C LEU A 271 -12.54 1.34 18.19
N SER A 272 -12.60 2.67 18.25
CA SER A 272 -12.99 3.38 19.47
C SER A 272 -14.41 3.03 19.92
N ARG A 273 -15.38 2.98 18.99
CA ARG A 273 -16.76 2.55 19.29
C ARG A 273 -16.86 1.09 19.71
N ALA A 274 -15.97 0.23 19.20
CA ALA A 274 -15.84 -1.16 19.63
C ALA A 274 -15.12 -1.32 20.98
N GLY A 275 -14.82 -0.23 21.68
CA GLY A 275 -14.23 -0.25 23.02
C GLY A 275 -12.71 -0.41 23.04
N VAL A 276 -12.02 -0.18 21.93
CA VAL A 276 -10.56 -0.03 21.91
C VAL A 276 -10.21 1.33 22.50
N GLY A 277 -9.68 1.30 23.72
CA GLY A 277 -9.45 2.49 24.53
C GLY A 277 -8.22 3.31 24.16
N ILE A 278 -8.09 4.45 24.83
CA ILE A 278 -6.92 5.34 24.79
C ILE A 278 -5.86 4.98 25.84
N ASP A 279 -6.19 4.03 26.73
CA ASP A 279 -5.28 3.59 27.77
C ASP A 279 -4.02 2.99 27.17
N LYS A 280 -2.91 3.24 27.84
CA LYS A 280 -1.60 2.78 27.43
C LYS A 280 -1.48 1.27 27.68
N LEU A 281 -1.08 0.55 26.65
CA LEU A 281 -0.87 -0.89 26.64
C LEU A 281 0.54 -1.17 26.16
N ALA A 282 1.30 -1.99 26.90
CA ALA A 282 2.60 -2.43 26.44
C ALA A 282 2.44 -3.44 25.30
N LEU A 283 3.27 -3.33 24.26
CA LEU A 283 3.24 -4.24 23.13
C LEU A 283 3.37 -5.70 23.57
N ARG A 284 4.28 -5.98 24.51
CA ARG A 284 4.48 -7.34 25.04
C ARG A 284 3.21 -7.95 25.61
N ASP A 285 2.39 -7.16 26.31
CA ASP A 285 1.21 -7.64 27.01
C ASP A 285 0.13 -8.00 25.97
N ALA A 286 -0.03 -7.16 24.94
CA ALA A 286 -0.93 -7.41 23.83
C ALA A 286 -0.55 -8.67 23.04
N VAL A 287 0.74 -8.80 22.71
CA VAL A 287 1.28 -9.95 21.95
C VAL A 287 1.16 -11.24 22.77
N ASN A 288 1.39 -11.19 24.08
CA ASN A 288 1.29 -12.35 24.97
C ASN A 288 -0.15 -12.76 25.28
N ALA A 289 -1.10 -11.83 25.26
CA ALA A 289 -2.52 -12.11 25.46
C ALA A 289 -3.16 -12.83 24.25
N ALA A 290 -2.55 -12.76 23.06
CA ALA A 290 -3.00 -13.52 21.91
C ALA A 290 -2.93 -15.03 22.19
N ASN A 291 -3.91 -15.83 21.79
CA ASN A 291 -3.76 -17.29 21.86
C ASN A 291 -2.72 -17.77 20.82
N ALA A 292 -2.13 -18.95 21.04
CA ALA A 292 -1.01 -19.43 20.21
C ALA A 292 -1.43 -19.75 18.76
N ASP A 293 -2.59 -20.36 18.58
CA ASP A 293 -3.12 -20.72 17.25
C ASP A 293 -3.43 -19.49 16.40
N TRP A 294 -4.01 -18.47 17.02
CA TRP A 294 -4.25 -17.17 16.39
C TRP A 294 -2.94 -16.47 16.06
N ALA A 295 -1.97 -16.41 16.98
CA ALA A 295 -0.67 -15.79 16.71
C ALA A 295 0.02 -16.46 15.50
N LYS A 296 -0.08 -17.79 15.38
CA LYS A 296 0.42 -18.55 14.22
C LYS A 296 -0.34 -18.23 12.93
N SER A 297 -1.67 -18.13 13.00
CA SER A 297 -2.50 -17.78 11.84
C SER A 297 -2.23 -16.36 11.35
N ALA A 298 -2.16 -15.40 12.26
CA ALA A 298 -1.84 -13.99 11.99
C ALA A 298 -0.42 -13.83 11.42
N SER A 299 0.51 -14.73 11.76
CA SER A 299 1.90 -14.69 11.27
C SER A 299 2.18 -15.60 10.07
N SER A 300 1.16 -16.00 9.31
CA SER A 300 1.31 -16.93 8.17
C SER A 300 1.93 -16.33 6.90
N SER A 301 2.06 -15.01 6.80
CA SER A 301 2.58 -14.36 5.60
C SER A 301 4.10 -14.48 5.48
N LYS A 302 4.58 -14.83 4.28
CA LYS A 302 6.02 -14.81 3.95
C LYS A 302 6.60 -13.39 3.86
N ARG A 303 5.73 -12.37 3.82
CA ARG A 303 6.09 -10.95 3.70
C ARG A 303 6.38 -10.29 5.06
N ILE A 304 6.31 -11.03 6.16
CA ILE A 304 6.56 -10.49 7.51
C ILE A 304 7.99 -9.95 7.62
N SER A 305 8.07 -8.75 8.18
CA SER A 305 9.29 -7.96 8.27
C SER A 305 9.46 -7.36 9.67
N PRO A 306 10.67 -7.43 10.27
CA PRO A 306 10.97 -6.70 11.51
C PRO A 306 10.97 -5.17 11.33
N ALA A 307 11.06 -4.69 10.08
CA ALA A 307 11.05 -3.27 9.78
C ALA A 307 9.61 -2.76 9.62
N THR A 308 8.89 -3.24 8.61
CA THR A 308 7.58 -2.70 8.20
C THR A 308 6.40 -3.38 8.88
N THR A 309 6.55 -4.58 9.44
CA THR A 309 5.47 -5.28 10.16
C THR A 309 5.91 -5.76 11.54
N PRO A 310 6.41 -4.87 12.40
CA PRO A 310 6.97 -5.24 13.69
C PRO A 310 5.99 -5.98 14.61
N ILE A 311 4.67 -5.71 14.56
CA ILE A 311 3.68 -6.41 15.40
C ILE A 311 3.46 -7.84 14.90
N HIS A 312 3.28 -8.03 13.59
CA HIS A 312 3.19 -9.38 13.00
C HIS A 312 4.47 -10.18 13.23
N PHE A 313 5.63 -9.52 13.17
CA PHE A 313 6.90 -10.15 13.48
C PHE A 313 7.02 -10.55 14.97
N ALA A 314 6.44 -9.79 15.90
CA ALA A 314 6.35 -10.19 17.31
C ALA A 314 5.49 -11.45 17.49
N LEU A 315 4.35 -11.53 16.82
CA LEU A 315 3.47 -12.71 16.83
C LEU A 315 4.17 -13.93 16.22
N GLU A 316 4.90 -13.75 15.11
CA GLU A 316 5.73 -14.78 14.48
C GLU A 316 6.76 -15.33 15.47
N GLN A 317 7.61 -14.46 16.05
CA GLN A 317 8.65 -14.86 17.01
C GLN A 317 8.07 -15.56 18.24
N ARG A 318 6.96 -15.07 18.77
CA ARG A 318 6.27 -15.70 19.89
C ARG A 318 5.76 -17.09 19.52
N SER A 319 5.18 -17.26 18.33
CA SER A 319 4.68 -18.54 17.86
C SER A 319 5.80 -19.56 17.58
N GLU A 320 6.93 -19.11 17.03
CA GLU A 320 8.12 -19.94 16.75
C GLU A 320 8.78 -20.45 18.03
N LEU A 321 8.88 -19.61 19.06
CA LEU A 321 9.57 -19.94 20.32
C LEU A 321 8.65 -20.62 21.35
N GLY A 322 7.33 -20.59 21.16
CA GLY A 322 6.37 -21.24 22.04
C GLY A 322 6.36 -20.68 23.48
N SER A 323 6.87 -19.47 23.69
CA SER A 323 7.04 -18.87 25.02
C SER A 323 6.65 -17.39 25.01
N THR A 324 6.11 -16.93 26.14
CA THR A 324 5.72 -15.54 26.39
C THR A 324 6.88 -14.66 26.86
N GLU A 325 8.06 -15.21 27.13
CA GLU A 325 9.19 -14.49 27.77
C GLU A 325 10.48 -14.45 26.95
N THR A 326 10.62 -15.28 25.91
CA THR A 326 11.89 -15.41 25.19
C THR A 326 11.94 -14.64 23.86
N TRP A 327 10.79 -14.24 23.30
CA TRP A 327 10.73 -13.61 21.97
C TRP A 327 11.19 -12.15 21.97
N GLN A 328 11.09 -11.46 23.10
CA GLN A 328 11.30 -10.02 23.23
C GLN A 328 12.75 -9.62 22.89
N ALA A 329 13.73 -10.42 23.32
CA ALA A 329 15.15 -10.12 23.08
C ALA A 329 15.51 -10.21 21.59
N SER A 330 15.06 -11.28 20.92
CA SER A 330 15.21 -11.46 19.46
C SER A 330 14.52 -10.34 18.70
N TRP A 331 13.26 -10.05 19.07
CA TRP A 331 12.48 -9.00 18.45
C TRP A 331 13.13 -7.62 18.61
N THR A 332 13.52 -7.23 19.84
CA THR A 332 14.15 -5.94 20.13
C THR A 332 15.44 -5.74 19.35
N SER A 333 16.28 -6.78 19.28
CA SER A 333 17.53 -6.77 18.53
C SER A 333 17.32 -6.48 17.04
N LEU A 334 16.27 -7.06 16.44
CA LEU A 334 16.01 -6.95 15.01
C LEU A 334 15.20 -5.69 14.65
N THR A 335 14.22 -5.31 15.47
CA THR A 335 13.37 -4.16 15.16
C THR A 335 13.99 -2.84 15.62
N GLY A 336 14.93 -2.87 16.57
CA GLY A 336 15.46 -1.69 17.25
C GLY A 336 14.45 -1.01 18.18
N LEU A 337 13.34 -1.69 18.50
CA LEU A 337 12.26 -1.17 19.35
C LEU A 337 12.24 -1.91 20.70
N SER A 338 11.83 -1.25 21.77
CA SER A 338 11.63 -1.90 23.08
C SER A 338 10.31 -2.67 23.10
N ALA A 339 10.31 -3.93 23.55
CA ALA A 339 9.08 -4.71 23.73
C ALA A 339 8.15 -4.13 24.82
N ASP A 340 8.70 -3.31 25.72
CA ASP A 340 7.98 -2.59 26.78
C ASP A 340 7.38 -1.27 26.29
N VAL A 341 7.52 -0.97 24.99
CA VAL A 341 6.91 0.22 24.40
C VAL A 341 5.41 0.22 24.67
N SER A 342 4.94 1.33 25.24
CA SER A 342 3.56 1.48 25.67
C SER A 342 2.86 2.51 24.81
N LEU A 343 1.82 2.08 24.11
CA LEU A 343 1.04 2.89 23.16
C LEU A 343 -0.43 2.89 23.58
N PRO A 344 -1.19 3.97 23.29
CA PRO A 344 -2.64 3.92 23.38
C PRO A 344 -3.19 2.72 22.60
N GLY A 345 -4.13 1.96 23.18
CA GLY A 345 -4.73 0.78 22.52
C GLY A 345 -5.21 1.07 21.10
N ALA A 346 -5.85 2.22 20.88
CA ALA A 346 -6.29 2.66 19.56
C ALA A 346 -5.15 2.83 18.54
N LYS A 347 -3.97 3.28 18.97
CA LYS A 347 -2.78 3.41 18.11
C LYS A 347 -2.16 2.07 17.80
N LEU A 348 -2.09 1.18 18.79
CA LEU A 348 -1.61 -0.18 18.58
C LEU A 348 -2.52 -0.95 17.60
N ALA A 349 -3.83 -0.85 17.78
CA ALA A 349 -4.83 -1.43 16.89
C ALA A 349 -4.68 -0.90 15.46
N GLU A 350 -4.53 0.41 15.28
CA GLU A 350 -4.34 1.00 13.96
C GLU A 350 -3.04 0.53 13.29
N LEU A 351 -1.92 0.48 14.03
CA LEU A 351 -0.66 -0.04 13.48
C LEU A 351 -0.85 -1.48 13.02
N PHE A 352 -1.47 -2.32 13.84
CA PHE A 352 -1.70 -3.72 13.49
C PHE A 352 -2.63 -3.87 12.27
N TYR A 353 -3.70 -3.06 12.21
CA TYR A 353 -4.58 -2.96 11.05
C TYR A 353 -3.79 -2.64 9.77
N ARG A 354 -2.93 -1.62 9.82
CA ARG A 354 -2.12 -1.18 8.66
C ARG A 354 -1.08 -2.22 8.24
N GLU A 355 -0.42 -2.87 9.20
CA GLU A 355 0.47 -3.99 8.91
C GLU A 355 -0.27 -5.14 8.22
N PHE A 356 -1.49 -5.47 8.68
CA PHE A 356 -2.30 -6.51 8.07
C PHE A 356 -2.66 -6.15 6.62
N LEU A 357 -3.10 -4.92 6.36
CA LEU A 357 -3.37 -4.46 4.99
C LEU A 357 -2.12 -4.55 4.11
N PHE A 358 -0.97 -4.13 4.62
CA PHE A 358 0.30 -4.22 3.91
C PHE A 358 0.66 -5.67 3.55
N LEU A 359 0.36 -6.63 4.42
CA LEU A 359 0.68 -8.05 4.20
C LEU A 359 -0.32 -8.78 3.29
N HIS A 360 -1.61 -8.41 3.32
CA HIS A 360 -2.69 -9.26 2.80
C HIS A 360 -3.61 -8.59 1.79
N VAL A 361 -3.69 -7.26 1.79
CA VAL A 361 -4.59 -6.49 0.92
C VAL A 361 -3.80 -5.68 -0.10
N GLY A 362 -2.53 -5.40 0.18
CA GLY A 362 -1.58 -4.77 -0.73
C GLY A 362 -1.31 -5.63 -1.96
N GLU A 363 -2.16 -5.43 -2.98
CA GLU A 363 -1.90 -5.38 -4.43
C GLU A 363 -3.12 -4.79 -5.16
#